data_AF-A0A8J8D3X4-F1
#
_entry.id   AF-A0A8J8D3X4-F1
#
_cell.length_a   1.000
_cell.length_b   1.000
_cell.length_c   1.000
_cell.angle_alpha   90.00
_cell.angle_beta   90.00
_cell.angle_gamma   90.00
#
_symmetry.space_group_name_H-M   'P 1'
#
loop_
_entity.id
_entity.type
_entity.pdbx_description
1 polymer ?
#
loop_
_entity_poly.entity_id
_entity_poly.type
_entity_poly.pdbx_seq_one_letter_code
_entity_poly.pdbx_strand_id
1 'polypeptide(L)'
;MVGGGTVRYAHLGPLAREILMTKLQQAVLHRNMVQPFFRENQKNGYLELVIPTNCLSPLEKYVLEEAGYPKKPVRLGDSIIRAFVINVHRVKQNDPELSKEIIDIYNKRLEESCVGPCYKYADDYL
;
A
#
# COMPACT_ATOMS: atom_id res chain seq x y z
N MET A 1 -33.83 11.61 -22.44
CA MET A 1 -33.02 10.38 -22.53
C MET A 1 -32.02 10.40 -21.38
N VAL A 2 -31.86 9.24 -20.74
CA VAL A 2 -31.26 9.02 -19.43
C VAL A 2 -29.85 9.60 -19.31
N GLY A 3 -29.65 10.50 -18.33
CA GLY A 3 -28.35 11.01 -17.96
C GLY A 3 -27.49 9.89 -17.38
N GLY A 4 -26.36 9.61 -18.04
CA GLY A 4 -25.35 8.65 -17.61
C GLY A 4 -24.54 9.16 -16.42
N GLY A 5 -25.21 9.43 -15.30
CA GLY A 5 -24.55 9.68 -14.03
C GLY A 5 -24.09 8.35 -13.45
N THR A 6 -22.81 8.00 -13.65
CA THR A 6 -22.17 6.96 -12.82
C THR A 6 -22.30 7.41 -11.38
N VAL A 7 -23.17 6.76 -10.60
CA VAL A 7 -23.31 6.97 -9.16
C VAL A 7 -21.98 6.53 -8.53
N ARG A 8 -21.04 7.47 -8.40
CA ARG A 8 -19.83 7.25 -7.62
C ARG A 8 -20.26 7.09 -6.18
N TYR A 9 -20.11 5.89 -5.64
CA TYR A 9 -20.43 5.61 -4.25
C TYR A 9 -19.58 6.53 -3.38
N ALA A 10 -20.21 7.46 -2.66
CA ALA A 10 -19.51 8.50 -1.89
C ALA A 10 -18.54 7.93 -0.84
N HIS A 11 -18.75 6.67 -0.43
CA HIS A 11 -17.97 6.00 0.60
C HIS A 11 -16.85 5.09 0.07
N LEU A 12 -16.58 5.06 -1.25
CA LEU A 12 -15.49 4.25 -1.81
C LEU A 12 -14.10 4.68 -1.31
N GLY A 13 -13.85 5.99 -1.21
CA GLY A 13 -12.58 6.53 -0.70
C GLY A 13 -12.31 6.14 0.76
N PRO A 14 -13.23 6.44 1.70
CA PRO A 14 -13.10 6.01 3.09
C PRO A 14 -12.92 4.49 3.25
N LEU A 15 -13.72 3.68 2.55
CA LEU A 15 -13.62 2.23 2.61
C LEU A 15 -12.27 1.72 2.07
N ALA A 16 -11.76 2.32 0.99
CA ALA A 16 -10.44 2.00 0.49
C ALA A 16 -9.35 2.33 1.52
N ARG A 17 -9.47 3.46 2.24
CA ARG A 17 -8.54 3.82 3.30
C ARG A 17 -8.57 2.83 4.47
N GLU A 18 -9.75 2.41 4.91
CA GLU A 18 -9.90 1.38 5.96
C GLU A 18 -9.24 0.04 5.57
N ILE A 19 -9.46 -0.39 4.31
CA ILE A 19 -8.81 -1.60 3.78
C ILE A 19 -7.29 -1.42 3.78
N LEU A 20 -6.77 -0.30 3.26
CA LEU A 20 -5.34 -0.03 3.22
C LEU A 20 -4.73 -0.03 4.62
N MET A 21 -5.37 0.61 5.60
CA MET A 21 -4.91 0.62 6.98
C MET A 21 -4.90 -0.77 7.60
N THR A 22 -5.93 -1.57 7.35
CA THR A 22 -6.00 -2.95 7.84
C THR A 22 -4.87 -3.81 7.26
N LYS A 23 -4.60 -3.70 5.95
CA LYS A 23 -3.51 -4.46 5.30
C LYS A 23 -2.14 -3.92 5.70
N LEU A 24 -2.01 -2.62 5.93
CA LEU A 24 -0.78 -2.00 6.39
C LEU A 24 -0.37 -2.50 7.78
N GLN A 25 -1.31 -2.67 8.72
CA GLN A 25 -1.02 -3.26 10.03
C GLN A 25 -0.50 -4.71 9.94
N GLN A 26 -0.95 -5.45 8.93
CA GLN A 26 -0.51 -6.83 8.64
C GLN A 26 0.80 -6.90 7.84
N ALA A 27 1.34 -5.76 7.42
CA ALA A 27 2.49 -5.74 6.52
C ALA A 27 3.78 -6.19 7.21
N VAL A 28 4.54 -7.02 6.51
CA VAL A 28 5.85 -7.54 6.95
C VAL A 28 6.99 -6.88 6.18
N LEU A 29 8.21 -6.93 6.71
CA LEU A 29 9.40 -6.33 6.09
C LEU A 29 9.98 -7.14 4.92
N HIS A 30 9.77 -8.45 4.92
CA HIS A 30 10.30 -9.34 3.88
C HIS A 30 9.25 -9.57 2.80
N ARG A 31 9.72 -9.84 1.58
CA ARG A 31 8.84 -10.16 0.45
C ARG A 31 7.99 -11.40 0.78
N ASN A 32 6.68 -11.26 0.65
CA ASN A 32 5.73 -12.33 0.98
C ASN A 32 4.68 -12.49 -0.12
N MET A 33 4.31 -13.73 -0.42
CA MET A 33 3.32 -14.02 -1.46
C MET A 33 1.88 -13.94 -0.95
N VAL A 34 1.64 -14.10 0.35
CA VAL A 34 0.31 -14.26 0.97
C VAL A 34 -0.02 -13.17 1.98
N GLN A 35 0.95 -12.35 2.37
CA GLN A 35 0.78 -11.21 3.27
C GLN A 35 1.20 -9.91 2.60
N PRO A 36 0.60 -8.76 2.96
CA PRO A 36 1.12 -7.46 2.58
C PRO A 36 2.58 -7.31 3.04
N PHE A 37 3.39 -6.59 2.27
CA PHE A 37 4.79 -6.37 2.63
C PHE A 37 5.32 -5.03 2.14
N PHE A 38 6.34 -4.55 2.82
CA PHE A 38 7.08 -3.37 2.42
C PHE A 38 8.17 -3.70 1.41
N ARG A 39 8.37 -2.79 0.46
CA ARG A 39 9.44 -2.90 -0.52
C ARG A 39 9.94 -1.51 -0.89
N GLU A 40 11.25 -1.34 -0.93
CA GLU A 40 11.84 -0.21 -1.63
C GLU A 40 11.96 -0.50 -3.12
N ASN A 41 11.44 0.41 -3.95
CA ASN A 41 11.54 0.29 -5.39
C ASN A 41 12.98 0.57 -5.83
N GLN A 42 13.63 -0.45 -6.40
CA GLN A 42 15.05 -0.38 -6.79
C GLN A 42 15.38 0.71 -7.81
N LYS A 43 14.40 1.17 -8.60
CA LYS A 43 14.63 2.19 -9.63
C LYS A 43 14.67 3.62 -9.09
N ASN A 44 13.89 3.91 -8.05
CA ASN A 44 13.70 5.28 -7.55
C ASN A 44 13.88 5.41 -6.02
N GLY A 45 14.14 4.32 -5.31
CA GLY A 45 14.35 4.30 -3.86
C GLY A 45 13.09 4.54 -3.02
N TYR A 46 11.91 4.70 -3.63
CA TYR A 46 10.69 5.00 -2.89
C TYR A 46 10.13 3.75 -2.21
N LEU A 47 9.67 3.96 -0.96
CA LEU A 47 8.93 2.97 -0.22
C LEU A 47 7.60 2.67 -0.92
N GLU A 48 7.29 1.39 -1.03
CA GLU A 48 6.05 0.87 -1.56
C GLU A 48 5.45 -0.14 -0.58
N LEU A 49 4.16 0.00 -0.31
CA LEU A 49 3.36 -1.07 0.29
C LEU A 49 2.82 -1.94 -0.85
N VAL A 50 3.18 -3.21 -0.83
CA VAL A 50 2.70 -4.21 -1.79
C VAL A 50 1.66 -5.08 -1.11
N ILE A 51 0.45 -5.13 -1.70
CA ILE A 51 -0.67 -5.91 -1.20
C ILE A 51 -0.99 -7.00 -2.22
N PRO A 52 -0.51 -8.24 -2.01
CA PRO A 52 -0.84 -9.38 -2.86
C PRO A 52 -2.35 -9.57 -3.01
N THR A 53 -2.82 -9.85 -4.22
CA THR A 53 -4.28 -10.01 -4.46
C THR A 53 -4.88 -11.21 -3.73
N ASN A 54 -4.09 -12.20 -3.34
CA ASN A 54 -4.58 -13.36 -2.59
C ASN A 54 -4.87 -13.06 -1.11
N CYS A 55 -4.35 -11.96 -0.53
CA CYS A 55 -4.70 -11.53 0.83
C CYS A 55 -5.94 -10.62 0.89
N LEU A 56 -6.62 -10.45 -0.25
CA LEU A 56 -7.80 -9.63 -0.42
C LEU A 56 -9.01 -10.46 -0.82
N SER A 57 -10.16 -10.18 -0.19
CA SER A 57 -11.46 -10.66 -0.62
C SER A 57 -11.85 -10.05 -1.99
N PRO A 58 -12.80 -10.65 -2.72
CA PRO A 58 -13.31 -10.08 -3.97
C PRO A 58 -13.80 -8.64 -3.83
N LEU A 59 -14.46 -8.31 -2.71
CA LEU A 59 -14.96 -6.97 -2.43
C LEU A 59 -13.82 -5.97 -2.21
N GLU A 60 -12.82 -6.34 -1.41
CA GLU A 60 -11.66 -5.46 -1.17
C GLU A 60 -10.92 -5.13 -2.46
N LYS A 61 -10.76 -6.12 -3.37
CA LYS A 61 -10.16 -5.89 -4.70
C LYS A 61 -10.94 -4.87 -5.49
N TYR A 62 -12.27 -5.04 -5.57
CA TYR A 62 -13.15 -4.13 -6.30
C TYR A 62 -13.06 -2.70 -5.74
N VAL A 63 -13.12 -2.54 -4.42
CA VAL A 63 -13.03 -1.22 -3.78
C VAL A 63 -11.71 -0.53 -4.10
N LEU A 64 -10.58 -1.24 -4.01
CA LEU A 64 -9.27 -0.65 -4.32
C LEU A 64 -9.13 -0.28 -5.80
N GLU A 65 -9.69 -1.07 -6.71
CA GLU A 65 -9.72 -0.77 -8.15
C GLU A 65 -10.53 0.48 -8.45
N GLU A 66 -11.75 0.57 -7.93
CA GLU A 66 -12.63 1.72 -8.12
C GLU A 66 -12.10 2.99 -7.43
N ALA A 67 -11.35 2.83 -6.34
CA ALA A 67 -10.63 3.93 -5.68
C ALA A 67 -9.37 4.38 -6.45
N GLY A 68 -9.04 3.74 -7.59
CA GLY A 68 -7.95 4.15 -8.47
C GLY A 68 -6.59 3.54 -8.13
N TYR A 69 -6.53 2.54 -7.27
CA TYR A 69 -5.27 1.84 -6.96
C TYR A 69 -4.96 0.77 -8.03
N PRO A 70 -3.81 0.86 -8.72
CA PRO A 70 -3.53 -0.03 -9.83
C PRO A 70 -3.04 -1.41 -9.37
N LYS A 71 -3.63 -2.46 -9.95
CA LYS A 71 -3.05 -3.81 -9.93
C LYS A 71 -1.83 -3.87 -10.85
N LYS A 72 -0.71 -4.38 -10.34
CA LYS A 72 0.53 -4.54 -11.11
C LYS A 72 1.11 -5.95 -10.92
N PRO A 73 1.80 -6.49 -11.94
CA PRO A 73 2.64 -7.65 -11.75
C PRO A 73 3.85 -7.28 -10.88
N VAL A 74 4.13 -8.09 -9.87
CA VAL A 74 5.27 -7.94 -8.96
C VAL A 74 6.08 -9.22 -8.97
N ARG A 75 7.37 -9.10 -9.30
CA ARG A 75 8.31 -10.22 -9.26
C ARG A 75 8.76 -10.48 -7.83
N LEU A 76 8.63 -11.73 -7.40
CA LEU A 76 9.03 -12.25 -6.10
C LEU A 76 9.91 -13.49 -6.32
N GLY A 77 11.23 -13.27 -6.41
CA GLY A 77 12.18 -14.31 -6.82
C GLY A 77 11.90 -14.76 -8.25
N ASP A 78 11.60 -16.05 -8.41
CA ASP A 78 11.26 -16.65 -9.70
C ASP A 78 9.76 -16.57 -10.04
N SER A 79 8.93 -16.19 -9.07
CA SER A 79 7.48 -16.07 -9.25
C SER A 79 7.05 -14.64 -9.60
N ILE A 80 5.92 -14.53 -10.32
CA ILE A 80 5.24 -13.25 -10.57
C ILE A 80 3.85 -13.33 -9.95
N ILE A 81 3.54 -12.37 -9.07
CA ILE A 81 2.21 -12.25 -8.46
C ILE A 81 1.50 -10.99 -8.98
N ARG A 82 0.17 -10.97 -8.90
CA ARG A 82 -0.62 -9.73 -9.03
C ARG A 82 -0.81 -9.11 -7.64
N ALA A 83 -0.50 -7.83 -7.52
CA ALA A 83 -0.64 -7.08 -6.28
C ALA A 83 -1.10 -5.64 -6.55
N PHE A 84 -1.72 -5.01 -5.55
CA PHE A 84 -1.85 -3.56 -5.50
C PHE A 84 -0.54 -2.98 -4.97
N VAL A 85 0.00 -1.98 -5.67
CA VAL A 85 1.28 -1.35 -5.30
C VAL A 85 1.03 0.11 -4.96
N ILE A 86 1.13 0.41 -3.68
CA ILE A 86 0.90 1.73 -3.12
C ILE A 86 2.26 2.42 -2.97
N ASN A 87 2.53 3.39 -3.84
CA ASN A 87 3.78 4.15 -3.80
C ASN A 87 3.64 5.34 -2.85
N VAL A 88 4.40 5.33 -1.76
CA VAL A 88 4.27 6.31 -0.66
C VAL A 88 4.49 7.74 -1.15
N HIS A 89 5.47 7.95 -2.04
CA HIS A 89 5.73 9.26 -2.64
C HIS A 89 4.53 9.78 -3.44
N ARG A 90 3.84 8.93 -4.21
CA ARG A 90 2.62 9.31 -4.94
C ARG A 90 1.44 9.55 -4.01
N VAL A 91 1.31 8.73 -2.95
CA VAL A 91 0.26 8.91 -1.94
C VAL A 91 0.45 10.21 -1.19
N LYS A 92 1.69 10.61 -0.85
CA LYS A 92 2.00 11.89 -0.14
C LYS A 92 1.39 13.11 -0.83
N GLN A 93 1.26 13.10 -2.15
CA GLN A 93 0.69 14.22 -2.93
C GLN A 93 -0.83 14.35 -2.80
N ASN A 94 -1.53 13.24 -2.52
CA ASN A 94 -3.00 13.18 -2.50
C ASN A 94 -3.56 12.95 -1.09
N ASP A 95 -2.87 12.16 -0.26
CA ASP A 95 -3.22 11.79 1.10
C ASP A 95 -1.94 11.73 1.96
N PRO A 96 -1.47 12.88 2.48
CA PRO A 96 -0.24 12.97 3.26
C PRO A 96 -0.33 12.22 4.60
N GLU A 97 -1.53 12.07 5.16
CA GLU A 97 -1.74 11.32 6.40
C GLU A 97 -1.51 9.82 6.19
N LEU A 98 -2.12 9.23 5.16
CA LEU A 98 -1.90 7.83 4.82
C LEU A 98 -0.42 7.57 4.50
N SER A 99 0.24 8.50 3.82
CA SER A 99 1.68 8.42 3.56
C SER A 99 2.49 8.36 4.85
N LYS A 100 2.18 9.24 5.82
CA LYS A 100 2.82 9.26 7.13
C LYS A 100 2.58 7.95 7.89
N GLU A 101 1.35 7.46 7.93
CA GLU A 101 1.00 6.20 8.60
C GLU A 101 1.76 4.99 8.03
N ILE A 102 1.94 4.94 6.69
CA ILE A 102 2.73 3.88 6.05
C ILE A 102 4.19 3.92 6.51
N ILE A 103 4.78 5.12 6.59
CA ILE A 103 6.17 5.30 7.02
C ILE A 103 6.33 4.98 8.51
N ASP A 104 5.42 5.45 9.35
CA ASP A 104 5.47 5.20 10.80
C ASP A 104 5.42 3.70 11.10
N ILE A 105 4.53 2.96 10.44
CA ILE A 105 4.43 1.50 10.62
C ILE A 105 5.67 0.80 10.05
N TYR A 106 6.19 1.23 8.90
CA TYR A 106 7.43 0.68 8.35
C TYR A 106 8.60 0.85 9.33
N ASN A 107 8.80 2.07 9.85
CA ASN A 107 9.88 2.38 10.79
C ASN A 107 9.72 1.59 12.09
N LYS A 108 8.50 1.52 12.64
CA LYS A 108 8.20 0.68 13.81
C LYS A 108 8.57 -0.78 13.59
N ARG A 109 8.23 -1.35 12.43
CA ARG A 109 8.59 -2.74 12.09
C ARG A 109 10.10 -2.93 11.96
N LEU A 110 10.83 -1.95 11.43
CA LEU A 110 12.29 -1.98 11.36
C LEU A 110 12.91 -2.02 12.75
N GLU A 111 12.44 -1.19 13.68
CA GLU A 111 12.88 -1.18 15.08
C GLU A 111 12.62 -2.54 15.76
N GLU A 112 11.43 -3.12 15.56
CA GLU A 112 11.04 -4.43 16.10
C GLU A 112 11.90 -5.59 15.55
N SER A 113 12.51 -5.44 14.37
CA SER A 113 13.23 -6.52 13.68
C SER A 113 14.68 -6.73 14.16
N CYS A 114 15.16 -6.01 15.18
CA CYS A 114 16.55 -6.05 15.68
C CYS A 114 17.64 -5.78 14.63
N VAL A 115 17.26 -5.26 13.46
CA VAL A 115 18.17 -4.50 12.60
C VAL A 115 18.18 -3.12 13.24
N GLY A 116 19.29 -2.69 13.84
CA GLY A 116 19.37 -1.47 14.68
C GLY A 116 18.69 -0.22 14.07
N PRO A 117 18.44 0.85 14.85
CA PRO A 117 17.54 1.95 14.47
C PRO A 117 17.88 2.50 13.08
N CYS A 118 17.07 2.14 12.07
CA CYS A 118 17.24 2.54 10.68
C CYS A 118 16.17 3.57 10.35
N TYR A 119 16.34 4.79 10.84
CA TYR A 119 15.49 5.94 10.55
C TYR A 119 15.74 6.49 9.14
N LYS A 120 15.55 5.67 8.11
CA LYS A 120 15.86 6.09 6.72
C LYS A 120 14.95 7.21 6.21
N TYR A 121 13.77 7.39 6.80
CA TYR A 121 12.75 8.36 6.39
C TYR A 121 12.36 9.37 7.49
N ALA A 122 13.13 9.49 8.58
CA ALA A 122 12.76 10.37 9.69
C ALA A 122 12.93 11.87 9.39
N ASP A 123 13.79 12.24 8.43
CA ASP A 123 14.17 13.64 8.20
C ASP A 123 13.31 14.40 7.17
N ASP A 124 12.31 13.78 6.53
CA ASP A 124 11.47 14.42 5.48
C ASP A 124 10.14 15.02 5.99
N TYR A 125 9.98 15.16 7.31
CA TYR A 125 8.72 15.59 7.97
C TYR A 125 8.88 16.67 9.06
N LEU A 126 10.04 17.34 9.14
CA LEU A 126 10.22 18.55 9.94
C LEU A 126 10.07 19.82 9.09
#